data_AF-A0A381VTG4-F1
#
_entry.id   AF-A0A381VTG4-F1
#
_cell.length_a   1.000
_cell.length_b   1.000
_cell.length_c   1.000
_cell.angle_alpha   90.00
_cell.angle_beta   90.00
_cell.angle_gamma   90.00
#
_symmetry.space_group_name_H-M   'P 1'
#
loop_
_entity.id
_entity.type
_entity.pdbx_description
1 polymer ?
#
loop_
_entity_poly.entity_id
_entity_poly.type
_entity_poly.pdbx_seq_one_letter_code
_entity_poly.pdbx_strand_id
1 'polypeptide(L)'
;VSPVEIPATSDELFALIQDFARETYPTLMAIIAVAVYSGFVFVFYRALAKKDLLKLDLSKYSNDFSGNVKKYLRSVLFVVQYIVIIPVLIAFWTLVLAVILTLLSDSSDHARNALIATSVVGAVRILAYWTEDLSRDVAKMLPFAVLGVFLVGSTSVQWSEFKDLLSNLPELAKSFFSSLILLAILETLLRITSTIRRIRRKRRERRKLQADIAETVGRSVADVRADIKDDGSLNYSAGADAEEMQELVEEAVGELLDDVPDDEQGS
;
A
#
# COMPACT_ATOMS: atom_id res chain seq x y z
N VAL A 1 15.87 50.13 25.29
CA VAL A 1 14.62 49.49 25.73
C VAL A 1 13.74 50.63 26.22
N SER A 2 12.82 51.10 25.38
CA SER A 2 11.83 52.09 25.79
C SER A 2 10.92 51.46 26.85
N PRO A 3 10.45 52.20 27.87
CA PRO A 3 9.54 51.64 28.87
C PRO A 3 8.28 51.16 28.16
N VAL A 4 7.79 49.97 28.52
CA VAL A 4 6.46 49.53 28.11
C VAL A 4 5.46 50.44 28.82
N GLU A 5 4.96 51.46 28.12
CA GLU A 5 3.90 52.34 28.62
C GLU A 5 2.63 51.51 28.74
N ILE A 6 2.17 51.31 29.98
CA ILE A 6 0.96 50.57 30.29
C ILE A 6 -0.23 51.45 29.86
N PRO A 7 -1.11 50.99 28.95
CA PRO A 7 -2.21 51.82 28.43
C PRO A 7 -3.19 52.19 29.54
N ALA A 8 -3.52 53.48 29.64
CA ALA A 8 -4.39 54.03 30.68
C ALA A 8 -5.84 54.23 30.19
N THR A 9 -6.07 54.12 28.87
CA THR A 9 -7.39 54.31 28.23
C THR A 9 -7.76 53.16 27.29
N SER A 10 -9.06 52.98 27.03
CA SER A 10 -9.56 51.94 26.11
C SER A 10 -8.99 52.08 24.70
N ASP A 11 -8.76 53.32 24.25
CA ASP A 11 -8.29 53.62 22.90
C ASP A 11 -6.80 53.28 22.72
N GLU A 12 -5.98 53.54 23.74
CA GLU A 12 -4.58 53.07 23.80
C GLU A 12 -4.50 51.55 23.86
N LEU A 13 -5.41 50.89 24.59
CA LEU A 13 -5.49 49.43 24.64
C LEU A 13 -5.87 48.84 23.26
N PHE A 14 -6.83 49.44 22.56
CA PHE A 14 -7.22 49.02 21.22
C PHE A 14 -6.10 49.21 20.19
N ALA A 15 -5.39 50.34 20.25
CA ALA A 15 -4.23 50.60 19.40
C ALA A 15 -3.11 49.58 19.64
N LEU A 16 -2.79 49.29 20.91
CA LEU A 16 -1.80 48.29 21.29
C LEU A 16 -2.17 46.89 20.76
N ILE A 17 -3.44 46.49 20.86
CA ILE A 17 -3.92 45.20 20.34
C ILE A 17 -3.83 45.16 18.81
N GLN A 18 -4.17 46.25 18.12
CA GLN A 18 -4.11 46.33 16.67
C GLN A 18 -2.68 46.27 16.14
N ASP A 19 -1.74 46.95 16.81
CA ASP A 19 -0.32 46.92 16.46
C ASP A 19 0.28 45.54 16.75
N PHE A 20 -0.02 44.95 17.90
CA PHE A 20 0.36 43.57 18.22
C PHE A 20 -0.19 42.57 17.17
N ALA A 21 -1.45 42.73 16.77
CA ALA A 21 -2.07 41.89 15.75
C ALA A 21 -1.39 42.07 14.39
N ARG A 22 -1.05 43.30 13.99
CA ARG A 22 -0.38 43.58 12.72
C ARG A 22 1.04 43.01 12.68
N GLU A 23 1.79 43.12 13.78
CA GLU A 23 3.13 42.56 13.90
C GLU A 23 3.12 41.02 13.98
N THR A 24 2.13 40.43 14.66
CA THR A 24 2.03 38.99 14.88
C THR A 24 1.30 38.26 13.75
N TYR A 25 0.54 38.95 12.91
CA TYR A 25 -0.23 38.32 11.82
C TYR A 25 0.65 37.49 10.86
N PRO A 26 1.80 37.99 10.35
CA PRO A 26 2.66 37.20 9.48
C PRO A 26 3.21 35.93 10.13
N THR A 27 3.59 36.01 11.42
CA THR A 27 4.13 34.86 12.16
C THR A 27 3.05 33.83 12.45
N LEU A 28 1.83 34.26 12.81
CA LEU A 28 0.69 33.38 12.98
C LEU A 28 0.35 32.65 11.67
N MET A 29 0.35 33.36 10.54
CA MET A 29 0.13 32.76 9.22
C MET A 29 1.22 31.74 8.86
N ALA A 30 2.48 32.04 9.18
CA ALA A 30 3.58 31.09 8.97
C ALA A 30 3.43 29.82 9.83
N ILE A 31 3.03 29.95 11.11
CA ILE A 31 2.77 28.80 11.99
C ILE A 31 1.66 27.91 11.41
N ILE A 32 0.55 28.51 10.97
CA ILE A 32 -0.56 27.77 10.36
C ILE A 32 -0.10 27.09 9.06
N ALA A 33 0.64 27.79 8.21
CA ALA A 33 1.15 27.24 6.96
C ALA A 33 2.09 26.03 7.20
N VAL A 34 3.01 26.14 8.16
CA VAL A 34 3.91 25.04 8.55
C VAL A 34 3.14 23.85 9.12
N ALA A 35 2.12 24.09 9.94
CA ALA A 35 1.28 23.03 10.50
C ALA A 35 0.51 22.28 9.39
N VAL A 36 -0.12 23.02 8.47
CA VAL A 36 -0.85 22.44 7.33
C VAL A 36 0.09 21.66 6.42
N TYR A 37 1.25 22.24 6.07
CA TYR A 37 2.26 21.56 5.25
C TYR A 37 2.79 20.30 5.93
N SER A 38 3.06 20.34 7.24
CA SER A 38 3.49 19.17 8.00
C SER A 38 2.44 18.05 8.01
N GLY A 39 1.15 18.42 8.09
CA GLY A 39 0.04 17.49 7.92
C GLY A 39 0.02 16.86 6.53
N PHE A 40 0.25 17.65 5.48
CA PHE A 40 0.40 17.16 4.12
C PHE A 40 1.58 16.17 3.99
N VAL A 41 2.77 16.54 4.50
CA VAL A 41 3.96 15.68 4.50
C VAL A 41 3.68 14.37 5.23
N PHE A 42 2.92 14.44 6.33
CA PHE A 42 2.52 13.26 7.09
C PHE A 42 1.73 12.25 6.25
N VAL A 43 0.77 12.72 5.46
CA VAL A 43 0.00 11.88 4.55
C VAL A 43 0.87 11.38 3.41
N PHE A 44 1.67 12.27 2.81
CA PHE A 44 2.59 11.98 1.71
C PHE A 44 3.53 10.83 2.06
N TYR A 45 4.35 10.98 3.10
CA TYR A 45 5.38 10.00 3.41
C TYR A 45 4.74 8.66 3.78
N ARG A 46 3.58 8.67 4.47
CA ARG A 46 2.90 7.45 4.94
C ARG A 46 2.20 6.72 3.80
N ALA A 47 1.78 7.44 2.77
CA ALA A 47 1.39 6.83 1.52
C ALA A 47 2.64 6.18 0.89
N LEU A 48 3.73 6.93 0.67
CA LEU A 48 4.87 6.39 -0.07
C LEU A 48 5.63 5.26 0.61
N ALA A 49 5.79 5.30 1.93
CA ALA A 49 6.68 4.40 2.65
C ALA A 49 6.13 2.98 2.83
N LYS A 50 4.84 2.76 2.52
CA LYS A 50 4.23 1.44 2.63
C LYS A 50 4.69 0.55 1.48
N LYS A 51 5.07 -0.68 1.83
CA LYS A 51 5.40 -1.70 0.83
C LYS A 51 4.18 -2.02 -0.04
N ASP A 52 3.03 -2.25 0.59
CA ASP A 52 1.76 -2.46 -0.10
C ASP A 52 0.88 -1.21 0.09
N LEU A 53 0.84 -0.34 -0.93
CA LEU A 53 0.03 0.89 -0.93
C LEU A 53 -1.47 0.60 -0.76
N LEU A 54 -1.93 -0.53 -1.29
CA LEU A 54 -3.31 -0.98 -1.24
C LEU A 54 -3.33 -2.38 -0.59
N LYS A 55 -3.91 -2.48 0.61
CA LYS A 55 -4.24 -3.77 1.23
C LYS A 55 -5.56 -4.25 0.65
N LEU A 56 -5.52 -5.22 -0.25
CA LEU A 56 -6.72 -5.75 -0.86
C LEU A 56 -7.36 -6.86 -0.05
N ASP A 57 -8.65 -6.70 0.19
CA ASP A 57 -9.58 -7.77 0.50
C ASP A 57 -10.45 -8.05 -0.75
N LEU A 58 -9.91 -8.85 -1.67
CA LEU A 58 -10.58 -9.29 -2.91
C LEU A 58 -11.72 -10.28 -2.66
N SER A 59 -12.06 -10.59 -1.40
CA SER A 59 -13.16 -11.50 -1.07
C SER A 59 -14.53 -10.84 -1.28
N LYS A 60 -14.65 -9.54 -0.99
CA LYS A 60 -15.94 -8.80 -1.00
C LYS A 60 -16.59 -8.62 -2.37
N TYR A 61 -15.81 -8.55 -3.45
CA TYR A 61 -16.32 -8.32 -4.81
C TYR A 61 -16.48 -9.60 -5.65
N SER A 62 -16.23 -10.77 -5.06
CA SER A 62 -16.18 -12.05 -5.79
C SER A 62 -17.40 -12.97 -5.55
N ASN A 63 -18.42 -12.48 -4.85
CA ASN A 63 -19.52 -13.34 -4.38
C ASN A 63 -20.64 -13.54 -5.40
N ASP A 64 -20.78 -12.68 -6.41
CA ASP A 64 -21.88 -12.75 -7.38
C ASP A 64 -21.57 -13.53 -8.68
N PHE A 65 -20.35 -14.04 -8.88
CA PHE A 65 -19.95 -14.65 -10.16
C PHE A 65 -19.58 -16.14 -10.06
N SER A 66 -20.06 -16.92 -11.03
CA SER A 66 -19.87 -18.38 -11.16
C SER A 66 -18.44 -18.81 -11.55
N GLY A 67 -17.96 -19.87 -10.89
CA GLY A 67 -16.88 -20.79 -11.26
C GLY A 67 -15.63 -20.24 -11.95
N ASN A 68 -15.58 -20.36 -13.28
CA ASN A 68 -14.40 -20.04 -14.09
C ASN A 68 -14.23 -18.53 -14.35
N VAL A 69 -15.34 -17.80 -14.46
CA VAL A 69 -15.33 -16.32 -14.59
C VAL A 69 -14.79 -15.69 -13.31
N LYS A 70 -15.14 -16.25 -12.14
CA LYS A 70 -14.60 -15.83 -10.84
C LYS A 70 -13.07 -15.93 -10.78
N LYS A 71 -12.48 -17.02 -11.28
CA LYS A 71 -11.02 -17.22 -11.31
C LYS A 71 -10.34 -16.21 -12.24
N TYR A 72 -10.88 -16.00 -13.44
CA TYR A 72 -10.33 -15.06 -14.42
C TYR A 72 -10.43 -13.61 -13.92
N LEU A 73 -11.62 -13.18 -13.47
CA LEU A 73 -11.85 -11.80 -13.01
C LEU A 73 -10.99 -11.47 -11.78
N ARG A 74 -10.86 -12.42 -10.83
CA ARG A 74 -9.96 -12.26 -9.67
C ARG A 74 -8.50 -12.10 -10.10
N SER A 75 -8.05 -12.85 -11.11
CA SER A 75 -6.69 -12.75 -11.64
C SER A 75 -6.47 -11.42 -12.37
N VAL A 76 -7.41 -10.98 -13.21
CA VAL A 76 -7.33 -9.72 -13.96
C VAL A 76 -7.36 -8.52 -12.99
N LEU A 77 -8.28 -8.49 -12.03
CA LEU A 77 -8.35 -7.43 -11.02
C LEU A 77 -7.06 -7.34 -10.21
N PHE A 78 -6.48 -8.48 -9.86
CA PHE A 78 -5.17 -8.52 -9.21
C PHE A 78 -4.08 -7.92 -10.11
N VAL A 79 -4.00 -8.34 -11.38
CA VAL A 79 -3.00 -7.83 -12.33
C VAL A 79 -3.14 -6.33 -12.56
N VAL A 80 -4.34 -5.84 -12.86
CA VAL A 80 -4.61 -4.41 -13.11
C VAL A 80 -4.24 -3.57 -11.89
N GLN A 81 -4.62 -4.00 -10.69
CA GLN A 81 -4.33 -3.23 -9.50
C GLN A 81 -2.83 -3.14 -9.17
N TYR A 82 -2.10 -4.24 -9.30
CA TYR A 82 -0.68 -4.25 -8.96
C TYR A 82 0.22 -3.69 -10.07
N ILE A 83 -0.13 -3.89 -11.34
CA ILE A 83 0.67 -3.41 -12.48
C ILE A 83 0.31 -1.99 -12.88
N VAL A 84 -0.94 -1.56 -12.71
CA VAL A 84 -1.41 -0.25 -13.17
C VAL A 84 -1.65 0.70 -11.99
N ILE A 85 -2.51 0.32 -11.05
CA ILE A 85 -2.96 1.27 -9.99
C ILE A 85 -1.78 1.66 -9.08
N ILE A 86 -0.94 0.71 -8.66
CA ILE A 86 0.19 1.03 -7.78
C ILE A 86 1.19 1.98 -8.46
N PRO A 87 1.72 1.71 -9.67
CA PRO A 87 2.61 2.65 -10.34
C PRO A 87 1.97 4.02 -10.58
N VAL A 88 0.67 4.09 -10.88
CA VAL A 88 -0.05 5.37 -11.00
C VAL A 88 -0.08 6.12 -9.68
N LEU A 89 -0.35 5.45 -8.56
CA LEU A 89 -0.31 6.08 -7.23
C LEU A 89 1.10 6.57 -6.88
N ILE A 90 2.13 5.78 -7.17
CA ILE A 90 3.53 6.20 -6.96
C ILE A 90 3.82 7.43 -7.81
N ALA A 91 3.45 7.40 -9.09
CA ALA A 91 3.66 8.50 -10.01
C ALA A 91 2.95 9.77 -9.56
N PHE A 92 1.68 9.67 -9.15
CA PHE A 92 0.93 10.80 -8.58
C PHE A 92 1.72 11.47 -7.44
N TRP A 93 2.22 10.68 -6.49
CA TRP A 93 3.00 11.23 -5.40
C TRP A 93 4.36 11.77 -5.83
N THR A 94 5.04 11.12 -6.79
CA THR A 94 6.27 11.65 -7.41
C THR A 94 6.03 13.00 -8.07
N LEU A 95 4.89 13.17 -8.76
CA LEU A 95 4.52 14.42 -9.40
C LEU A 95 4.37 15.53 -8.36
N VAL A 96 3.67 15.24 -7.27
CA VAL A 96 3.51 16.20 -6.17
C VAL A 96 4.88 16.62 -5.62
N LEU A 97 5.80 15.67 -5.44
CA LEU A 97 7.17 15.98 -5.00
C LEU A 97 7.95 16.81 -6.02
N ALA A 98 7.83 16.48 -7.30
CA ALA A 98 8.49 17.20 -8.38
C ALA A 98 7.98 18.64 -8.50
N VAL A 99 6.66 18.86 -8.36
CA VAL A 99 6.05 20.19 -8.32
C VAL A 99 6.56 20.99 -7.13
N ILE A 100 6.56 20.40 -5.92
CA ILE A 100 7.11 21.05 -4.72
C ILE A 100 8.57 21.45 -4.95
N LEU A 101 9.40 20.55 -5.49
CA LEU A 101 10.80 20.83 -5.78
C LEU A 101 10.97 21.92 -6.85
N THR A 102 10.08 21.97 -7.83
CA THR A 102 10.18 22.94 -8.93
C THR A 102 9.80 24.33 -8.49
N LEU A 103 8.76 24.46 -7.66
CA LEU A 103 8.33 25.74 -7.05
C LEU A 103 9.32 26.28 -6.01
N LEU A 104 10.30 25.48 -5.60
CA LEU A 104 11.24 25.81 -4.53
C LEU A 104 12.69 25.79 -5.01
N SER A 105 12.91 25.54 -6.30
CA SER A 105 14.22 25.56 -6.91
C SER A 105 14.34 26.81 -7.76
N ASP A 106 15.37 27.61 -7.51
CA ASP A 106 15.75 28.73 -8.39
C ASP A 106 16.24 28.26 -9.79
N SER A 107 16.18 26.95 -10.10
CA SER A 107 16.64 26.40 -11.37
C SER A 107 15.50 26.29 -12.39
N SER A 108 15.75 26.79 -13.60
CA SER A 108 14.85 26.65 -14.75
C SER A 108 14.82 25.23 -15.33
N ASP A 109 15.63 24.31 -14.81
CA ASP A 109 15.69 22.92 -15.28
C ASP A 109 14.64 22.06 -14.57
N HIS A 110 13.40 22.19 -15.03
CA HIS A 110 12.25 21.45 -14.50
C HIS A 110 12.40 19.93 -14.71
N ALA A 111 13.10 19.49 -15.76
CA ALA A 111 13.36 18.09 -16.02
C ALA A 111 14.26 17.47 -14.95
N ARG A 112 15.29 18.19 -14.50
CA ARG A 112 16.17 17.75 -13.40
C ARG A 112 15.41 17.58 -12.08
N ASN A 113 14.49 18.48 -11.76
CA ASN A 113 13.67 18.37 -10.54
C ASN A 113 12.78 17.12 -10.55
N ALA A 114 12.20 16.78 -11.71
CA ALA A 114 11.46 15.54 -11.89
C ALA A 114 12.35 14.29 -11.70
N LEU A 115 13.59 14.32 -12.20
CA LEU A 115 14.57 13.23 -12.00
C LEU A 115 14.98 13.07 -10.53
N ILE A 116 15.20 14.17 -9.80
CA ILE A 116 15.50 14.15 -8.36
C ILE A 116 14.33 13.54 -7.60
N ALA A 117 13.10 14.02 -7.85
CA ALA A 117 11.90 13.47 -7.24
C ALA A 117 11.77 11.96 -7.51
N THR A 118 11.97 11.54 -8.76
CA THR A 118 11.92 10.12 -9.17
C THR A 118 12.97 9.28 -8.45
N SER A 119 14.20 9.79 -8.33
CA SER A 119 15.30 9.08 -7.67
C SER A 119 15.02 8.87 -6.19
N VAL A 120 14.50 9.90 -5.53
CA VAL A 120 14.15 9.85 -4.10
C VAL A 120 12.97 8.91 -3.88
N VAL A 121 11.91 9.01 -4.69
CA VAL A 121 10.77 8.10 -4.60
C VAL A 121 11.17 6.66 -4.88
N GLY A 122 12.05 6.43 -5.86
CA GLY A 122 12.61 5.11 -6.16
C GLY A 122 13.40 4.53 -4.97
N ALA A 123 14.25 5.34 -4.32
CA ALA A 123 14.96 4.93 -3.12
C ALA A 123 13.99 4.58 -1.98
N VAL A 124 12.98 5.42 -1.74
CA VAL A 124 11.90 5.15 -0.76
C VAL A 124 11.20 3.82 -1.06
N ARG A 125 10.90 3.52 -2.33
CA ARG A 125 10.31 2.23 -2.72
C ARG A 125 11.20 1.06 -2.37
N ILE A 126 12.47 1.10 -2.77
CA ILE A 126 13.42 0.01 -2.48
C ILE A 126 13.49 -0.23 -0.96
N LEU A 127 13.54 0.84 -0.17
CA LEU A 127 13.56 0.77 1.29
C LEU A 127 12.27 0.21 1.88
N ALA A 128 11.10 0.49 1.29
CA ALA A 128 9.83 -0.05 1.78
C ALA A 128 9.79 -1.60 1.73
N TYR A 129 10.50 -2.20 0.76
CA TYR A 129 10.65 -3.64 0.66
C TYR A 129 11.69 -4.22 1.65
N TRP A 130 12.53 -3.37 2.25
CA TRP A 130 13.48 -3.74 3.29
C TRP A 130 12.87 -3.54 4.69
N THR A 131 12.61 -2.28 5.06
CA THR A 131 11.93 -1.88 6.30
C THR A 131 11.06 -0.64 6.05
N GLU A 132 9.78 -0.73 6.38
CA GLU A 132 8.83 0.39 6.19
C GLU A 132 9.21 1.61 7.05
N ASP A 133 9.83 1.41 8.21
CA ASP A 133 10.24 2.51 9.08
C ASP A 133 11.41 3.31 8.48
N LEU A 134 12.40 2.64 7.86
CA LEU A 134 13.49 3.34 7.17
C LEU A 134 12.97 4.09 5.94
N SER A 135 12.09 3.46 5.18
CA SER A 135 11.41 4.11 4.06
C SER A 135 10.64 5.36 4.49
N ARG A 136 9.98 5.30 5.66
CA ARG A 136 9.27 6.41 6.28
C ARG A 136 10.18 7.58 6.60
N ASP A 137 11.34 7.26 7.18
CA ASP A 137 12.32 8.27 7.57
C ASP A 137 12.95 8.94 6.36
N VAL A 138 13.25 8.20 5.29
CA VAL A 138 13.78 8.81 4.06
C VAL A 138 12.71 9.61 3.31
N ALA A 139 11.46 9.12 3.25
CA ALA A 139 10.38 9.79 2.53
C ALA A 139 9.99 11.15 3.12
N LYS A 140 10.10 11.31 4.45
CA LYS A 140 9.79 12.58 5.13
C LYS A 140 10.95 13.59 5.05
N MET A 141 12.19 13.12 4.89
CA MET A 141 13.37 14.00 4.90
C MET A 141 13.31 15.05 3.80
N LEU A 142 12.99 14.67 2.57
CA LEU A 142 13.04 15.62 1.46
C LEU A 142 11.98 16.73 1.57
N PRO A 143 10.68 16.44 1.80
CA PRO A 143 9.70 17.50 1.98
C PRO A 143 10.01 18.43 3.18
N PHE A 144 10.52 17.90 4.29
CA PHE A 144 10.91 18.75 5.43
C PHE A 144 12.18 19.56 5.17
N ALA A 145 13.16 19.00 4.47
CA ALA A 145 14.35 19.75 4.06
C ALA A 145 13.96 20.93 3.16
N VAL A 146 13.06 20.67 2.22
CA VAL A 146 12.52 21.67 1.31
C VAL A 146 11.72 22.74 2.05
N LEU A 147 10.90 22.37 3.05
CA LEU A 147 10.26 23.33 3.94
C LEU A 147 11.27 24.18 4.71
N GLY A 148 12.34 23.57 5.21
CA GLY A 148 13.40 24.30 5.93
C GLY A 148 14.09 25.33 5.03
N VAL A 149 14.41 24.96 3.79
CA VAL A 149 14.97 25.89 2.80
C VAL A 149 13.98 27.01 2.47
N PHE A 150 12.70 26.69 2.31
CA PHE A 150 11.65 27.69 2.05
C PHE A 150 11.48 28.70 3.19
N LEU A 151 11.58 28.26 4.45
CA LEU A 151 11.41 29.15 5.62
C LEU A 151 12.61 30.07 5.84
N VAL A 152 13.81 29.66 5.45
CA VAL A 152 15.07 30.40 5.66
C VAL A 152 15.46 31.23 4.44
N GLY A 153 15.15 30.73 3.24
CA GLY A 153 15.48 31.38 1.97
C GLY A 153 14.59 32.58 1.68
N SER A 154 15.11 33.52 0.88
CA SER A 154 14.31 34.57 0.24
C SER A 154 13.46 34.04 -0.93
N THR A 155 13.44 32.71 -1.13
CA THR A 155 12.72 31.99 -2.18
C THR A 155 11.21 32.09 -1.91
N SER A 156 10.62 33.22 -2.30
CA SER A 156 9.18 33.40 -2.34
C SER A 156 8.67 32.81 -3.65
N VAL A 157 7.77 31.84 -3.57
CA VAL A 157 7.13 31.23 -4.75
C VAL A 157 6.40 32.33 -5.51
N GLN A 158 6.94 32.70 -6.67
CA GLN A 158 6.33 33.74 -7.51
C GLN A 158 5.28 33.13 -8.44
N TRP A 159 4.25 33.91 -8.75
CA TRP A 159 3.23 33.48 -9.72
C TRP A 159 3.80 33.25 -11.13
N SER A 160 4.95 33.85 -11.46
CA SER A 160 5.70 33.60 -12.69
C SER A 160 6.17 32.15 -12.80
N GLU A 161 6.68 31.56 -11.72
CA GLU A 161 7.17 30.18 -11.73
C GLU A 161 6.05 29.17 -12.03
N PHE A 162 4.83 29.44 -11.55
CA PHE A 162 3.66 28.63 -11.90
C PHE A 162 3.32 28.73 -13.40
N LYS A 163 3.45 29.91 -14.00
CA LYS A 163 3.23 30.10 -15.44
C LYS A 163 4.30 29.39 -16.25
N ASP A 164 5.55 29.47 -15.82
CA ASP A 164 6.69 28.82 -16.48
C ASP A 164 6.54 27.29 -16.42
N LEU A 165 6.17 26.75 -15.26
CA LEU A 165 5.78 25.34 -15.08
C LEU A 165 4.67 24.91 -16.04
N LEU A 166 3.62 25.74 -16.18
CA LEU A 166 2.48 25.43 -17.04
C LEU A 166 2.84 25.51 -18.53
N SER A 167 3.71 26.43 -18.93
CA SER A 167 4.21 26.51 -20.30
C SER A 167 5.14 25.36 -20.68
N ASN A 168 5.93 24.85 -19.72
CA ASN A 168 6.86 23.74 -19.91
C ASN A 168 6.23 22.37 -19.64
N LEU A 169 4.91 22.32 -19.41
CA LEU A 169 4.16 21.11 -19.09
C LEU A 169 4.34 19.96 -20.10
N PRO A 170 4.42 20.18 -21.43
CA PRO A 170 4.66 19.09 -22.38
C PRO A 170 6.03 18.41 -22.21
N GLU A 171 7.07 19.17 -21.93
CA GLU A 171 8.42 18.63 -21.71
C GLU A 171 8.53 17.93 -20.36
N LEU A 172 7.95 18.54 -19.32
CA LEU A 172 7.77 17.93 -18.00
C LEU A 172 7.00 16.62 -18.09
N ALA A 173 5.91 16.57 -18.85
CA ALA A 173 5.12 15.37 -19.04
C ALA A 173 5.96 14.25 -19.67
N LYS A 174 6.76 14.54 -20.71
CA LYS A 174 7.65 13.52 -21.32
C LYS A 174 8.68 12.96 -20.34
N SER A 175 9.34 13.83 -19.57
CA SER A 175 10.30 13.41 -18.55
C SER A 175 9.59 12.59 -17.44
N PHE A 176 8.45 13.08 -16.98
CA PHE A 176 7.63 12.41 -15.96
C PHE A 176 7.10 11.05 -16.43
N PHE A 177 6.66 10.90 -17.68
CA PHE A 177 6.24 9.62 -18.25
C PHE A 177 7.41 8.61 -18.29
N SER A 178 8.60 9.07 -18.67
CA SER A 178 9.81 8.22 -18.64
C SER A 178 10.12 7.75 -17.22
N SER A 179 10.03 8.66 -16.24
CA SER A 179 10.15 8.34 -14.82
C SER A 179 9.07 7.40 -14.30
N LEU A 180 7.83 7.54 -14.78
CA LEU A 180 6.71 6.64 -14.44
C LEU A 180 7.00 5.22 -14.91
N ILE A 181 7.45 5.05 -16.15
CA ILE A 181 7.83 3.73 -16.69
C ILE A 181 8.96 3.12 -15.84
N LEU A 182 9.98 3.90 -15.49
CA LEU A 182 11.06 3.45 -14.63
C LEU A 182 10.56 2.98 -13.26
N LEU A 183 9.70 3.77 -12.60
CA LEU A 183 9.12 3.42 -11.30
C LEU A 183 8.21 2.20 -11.39
N ALA A 184 7.46 2.04 -12.49
CA ALA A 184 6.62 0.88 -12.74
C ALA A 184 7.46 -0.40 -12.89
N ILE A 185 8.57 -0.33 -13.64
CA ILE A 185 9.54 -1.44 -13.78
C ILE A 185 10.14 -1.78 -12.42
N LEU A 186 10.64 -0.77 -11.70
CA LEU A 186 11.25 -0.94 -10.38
C LEU A 186 10.28 -1.63 -9.41
N GLU A 187 9.04 -1.12 -9.31
CA GLU A 187 8.02 -1.67 -8.43
C GLU A 187 7.70 -3.13 -8.79
N THR A 188 7.57 -3.42 -10.07
CA THR A 188 7.33 -4.79 -10.56
C THR A 188 8.48 -5.73 -10.18
N LEU A 189 9.73 -5.32 -10.35
CA LEU A 189 10.91 -6.11 -9.98
C LEU A 189 10.99 -6.36 -8.47
N LEU A 190 10.75 -5.33 -7.64
CA LEU A 190 10.71 -5.46 -6.18
C LEU A 190 9.61 -6.43 -5.73
N ARG A 191 8.45 -6.39 -6.41
CA ARG A 191 7.34 -7.29 -6.11
C ARG A 191 7.64 -8.75 -6.49
N ILE A 192 8.24 -8.99 -7.65
CA ILE A 192 8.67 -10.33 -8.08
C ILE A 192 9.71 -10.87 -7.09
N THR A 193 10.75 -10.10 -6.79
CA THR A 193 11.85 -10.53 -5.91
C THR A 193 11.36 -10.84 -4.49
N SER A 194 10.50 -10.01 -3.92
CA SER A 194 9.93 -10.25 -2.58
C SER A 194 9.00 -11.46 -2.55
N THR A 195 8.22 -11.69 -3.60
CA THR A 195 7.37 -12.87 -3.74
C THR A 195 8.21 -14.16 -3.83
N ILE A 196 9.27 -14.16 -4.64
CA ILE A 196 10.20 -15.29 -4.75
C ILE A 196 10.88 -15.58 -3.41
N ARG A 197 11.37 -14.55 -2.70
CA ARG A 197 11.98 -14.70 -1.36
C ARG A 197 11.00 -15.34 -0.37
N ARG A 198 9.74 -14.86 -0.35
CA ARG A 198 8.68 -15.41 0.52
C ARG A 198 8.39 -16.88 0.21
N ILE A 199 8.29 -17.24 -1.06
CA ILE A 199 8.06 -18.63 -1.49
C ILE A 199 9.24 -19.53 -1.09
N ARG A 200 10.48 -19.09 -1.34
CA ARG A 200 11.68 -19.84 -0.98
C ARG A 200 11.78 -20.06 0.53
N ARG A 201 11.49 -19.04 1.35
CA ARG A 201 11.46 -19.13 2.81
C ARG A 201 10.43 -20.16 3.28
N LYS A 202 9.18 -20.06 2.83
CA LYS A 202 8.12 -21.03 3.16
C LYS A 202 8.46 -22.46 2.73
N ARG A 203 9.11 -22.63 1.57
CA ARG A 203 9.58 -23.96 1.12
C ARG A 203 10.67 -24.51 2.04
N ARG A 204 11.58 -23.68 2.52
CA ARG A 204 12.62 -24.10 3.49
C ARG A 204 12.02 -24.48 4.84
N GLU A 205 11.11 -23.66 5.38
CA GLU A 205 10.41 -23.93 6.65
C GLU A 205 9.61 -25.23 6.58
N ARG A 206 8.86 -25.47 5.49
CA ARG A 206 8.14 -26.73 5.29
C ARG A 206 9.05 -27.95 5.22
N ARG A 207 10.22 -27.84 4.59
CA ARG A 207 11.19 -28.93 4.54
C ARG A 207 11.79 -29.26 5.90
N LYS A 208 12.02 -28.25 6.76
CA LYS A 208 12.47 -28.46 8.14
C LYS A 208 11.39 -29.16 8.95
N LEU A 209 10.15 -28.66 8.91
CA LEU A 209 9.02 -29.29 9.59
C LEU A 209 8.82 -30.76 9.19
N GLN A 210 8.90 -31.06 7.88
CA GLN A 210 8.82 -32.44 7.38
C GLN A 210 9.96 -33.34 7.89
N ALA A 211 11.17 -32.78 8.08
CA ALA A 211 12.30 -33.52 8.64
C ALA A 211 12.12 -33.77 10.15
N ASP A 212 11.67 -32.76 10.89
CA ASP A 212 11.43 -32.88 12.34
C ASP A 212 10.32 -33.91 12.65
N ILE A 213 9.25 -33.95 11.83
CA ILE A 213 8.18 -34.96 11.95
C ILE A 213 8.72 -36.36 11.64
N ALA A 214 9.53 -36.50 10.59
CA ALA A 214 10.12 -37.78 10.21
C ALA A 214 11.01 -38.35 11.33
N GLU A 215 11.82 -37.49 11.97
CA GLU A 215 12.64 -37.85 13.13
C GLU A 215 11.79 -38.28 14.33
N THR A 216 10.72 -37.53 14.63
CA THR A 216 9.81 -37.83 15.76
C THR A 216 9.06 -39.15 15.58
N VAL A 217 8.63 -39.44 14.36
CA VAL A 217 7.81 -40.63 14.03
C VAL A 217 8.71 -41.84 13.66
N GLY A 218 10.02 -41.64 13.51
CA GLY A 218 10.95 -42.68 13.06
C GLY A 218 10.69 -43.16 11.62
N ARG A 219 10.02 -42.35 10.80
CA ARG A 219 9.67 -42.66 9.40
C ARG A 219 10.52 -41.85 8.44
N SER A 220 10.58 -42.24 7.17
CA SER A 220 11.35 -41.48 6.18
C SER A 220 10.64 -40.15 5.84
N VAL A 221 11.44 -39.13 5.50
CA VAL A 221 10.91 -37.82 5.03
C VAL A 221 10.06 -37.96 3.75
N ALA A 222 10.30 -39.02 2.96
CA ALA A 222 9.52 -39.31 1.76
C ALA A 222 8.11 -39.77 2.10
N ASP A 223 7.97 -40.65 3.11
CA ASP A 223 6.68 -41.17 3.57
C ASP A 223 5.85 -40.05 4.20
N VAL A 224 6.45 -39.26 5.11
CA VAL A 224 5.78 -38.09 5.71
C VAL A 224 5.33 -37.08 4.65
N ARG A 225 6.12 -36.90 3.58
CA ARG A 225 5.73 -36.02 2.46
C ARG A 225 4.58 -36.61 1.64
N ALA A 226 4.57 -37.92 1.42
CA ALA A 226 3.51 -38.60 0.71
C ALA A 226 2.20 -38.47 1.50
N ASP A 227 2.23 -38.77 2.79
CA ASP A 227 1.09 -38.68 3.71
C ASP A 227 0.53 -37.23 3.77
N ILE A 228 1.39 -36.20 3.90
CA ILE A 228 0.95 -34.78 3.88
C ILE A 228 0.35 -34.36 2.53
N LYS A 229 0.79 -34.98 1.43
CA LYS A 229 0.25 -34.71 0.09
C LYS A 229 -1.07 -35.45 -0.12
N ASP A 230 -1.24 -36.58 0.54
CA ASP A 230 -2.41 -37.47 0.47
C ASP A 230 -3.54 -37.05 1.41
N ASP A 231 -3.25 -36.39 2.54
CA ASP A 231 -4.26 -35.80 3.44
C ASP A 231 -5.09 -34.67 2.76
N GLY A 232 -4.70 -34.25 1.55
CA GLY A 232 -5.51 -33.40 0.67
C GLY A 232 -6.45 -34.17 -0.29
N SER A 233 -6.28 -35.47 -0.44
CA SER A 233 -7.10 -36.39 -1.25
C SER A 233 -8.23 -37.02 -0.41
N LEU A 234 -7.94 -37.35 0.86
CA LEU A 234 -8.88 -38.01 1.78
C LEU A 234 -10.14 -37.17 2.09
N ASN A 235 -10.06 -35.84 2.04
CA ASN A 235 -11.24 -34.99 2.25
C ASN A 235 -12.18 -34.94 1.02
N TYR A 236 -11.76 -35.49 -0.12
CA TYR A 236 -12.62 -35.67 -1.30
C TYR A 236 -13.05 -37.13 -1.50
N SER A 237 -12.34 -38.12 -0.96
CA SER A 237 -12.73 -39.54 -1.03
C SER A 237 -13.62 -39.98 0.13
N ALA A 238 -13.49 -39.36 1.32
CA ALA A 238 -14.36 -39.69 2.46
C ALA A 238 -15.86 -39.39 2.22
N GLY A 239 -16.17 -38.51 1.25
CA GLY A 239 -17.55 -38.27 0.83
C GLY A 239 -18.10 -39.38 -0.07
N ALA A 240 -17.28 -39.89 -0.99
CA ALA A 240 -17.69 -40.95 -1.91
C ALA A 240 -17.88 -42.29 -1.19
N ASP A 241 -16.95 -42.64 -0.29
CA ASP A 241 -17.05 -43.87 0.49
C ASP A 241 -18.21 -43.82 1.51
N ALA A 242 -18.59 -42.62 1.97
CA ALA A 242 -19.75 -42.42 2.85
C ALA A 242 -21.08 -42.47 2.09
N GLU A 243 -21.14 -41.93 0.87
CA GLU A 243 -22.31 -42.04 -0.02
C GLU A 243 -22.55 -43.50 -0.43
N GLU A 244 -21.49 -44.22 -0.82
CA GLU A 244 -21.56 -45.63 -1.22
C GLU A 244 -21.96 -46.54 -0.03
N MET A 245 -21.45 -46.26 1.17
CA MET A 245 -21.89 -46.93 2.40
C MET A 245 -23.33 -46.59 2.79
N GLN A 246 -23.80 -45.37 2.53
CA GLN A 246 -25.17 -44.96 2.82
C GLN A 246 -26.16 -45.60 1.84
N GLU A 247 -25.80 -45.70 0.56
CA GLU A 247 -26.58 -46.37 -0.48
C GLU A 247 -26.71 -47.88 -0.21
N LEU A 248 -25.63 -48.55 0.19
CA LEU A 248 -25.64 -49.95 0.60
C LEU A 248 -26.47 -50.21 1.87
N VAL A 249 -26.49 -49.26 2.81
CA VAL A 249 -27.32 -49.36 4.02
C VAL A 249 -28.80 -49.12 3.70
N GLU A 250 -29.12 -48.16 2.84
CA GLU A 250 -30.50 -47.92 2.39
C GLU A 250 -31.06 -49.10 1.58
N GLU A 251 -30.24 -49.73 0.72
CA GLU A 251 -30.62 -50.93 -0.03
C GLU A 251 -30.87 -52.12 0.91
N ALA A 252 -29.97 -52.37 1.87
CA ALA A 252 -30.13 -53.45 2.85
C ALA A 252 -31.33 -53.22 3.81
N VAL A 253 -31.62 -51.97 4.17
CA VAL A 253 -32.80 -51.62 4.97
C VAL A 253 -34.09 -51.74 4.14
N GLY A 254 -34.05 -51.44 2.84
CA GLY A 254 -35.17 -51.64 1.92
C GLY A 254 -35.56 -53.12 1.78
N GLU A 255 -34.58 -54.01 1.55
CA GLU A 255 -34.84 -55.45 1.49
C GLU A 255 -35.43 -56.00 2.80
N LEU A 256 -35.01 -55.48 3.96
CA LEU A 256 -35.52 -55.89 5.27
C LEU A 256 -36.95 -55.41 5.56
N LEU A 257 -37.41 -54.34 4.91
CA LEU A 257 -38.75 -53.79 5.06
C LEU A 257 -39.76 -54.41 4.08
N ASP A 258 -39.31 -54.83 2.89
CA ASP A 258 -40.15 -55.52 1.91
C ASP A 258 -40.45 -56.99 2.29
N ASP A 259 -39.67 -57.56 3.23
CA ASP A 259 -39.90 -58.89 3.81
C ASP A 259 -40.86 -58.89 5.03
N VAL A 260 -41.42 -57.73 5.39
CA VAL A 260 -42.46 -57.64 6.43
C VAL A 260 -43.85 -57.71 5.77
N PRO A 261 -44.61 -58.81 5.94
CA PRO A 261 -45.95 -58.90 5.37
C PRO A 261 -46.87 -57.87 6.02
N ASP A 262 -47.63 -57.15 5.18
CA ASP A 262 -48.69 -56.21 5.54
C ASP A 262 -49.84 -56.93 6.28
N ASP A 263 -49.64 -57.24 7.56
CA ASP A 263 -50.72 -57.56 8.48
C ASP A 263 -50.56 -56.71 9.74
N GLU A 264 -51.61 -55.94 10.03
CA GLU A 264 -51.83 -55.06 11.20
C GLU A 264 -51.47 -53.58 11.08
N GLN A 265 -52.13 -52.86 10.16
CA GLN A 265 -52.70 -51.54 10.50
C GLN A 265 -54.10 -51.40 9.88
N GLY A 266 -55.11 -51.81 10.65
CA GLY A 266 -56.52 -51.69 10.27
C GLY A 266 -57.47 -52.05 11.41
N SER A 267 -57.52 -51.22 12.46
CA SER A 267 -58.74 -50.90 13.25
C SER A 267 -58.46 -49.77 14.24
#